data_AF-A0AAX6BF79-F1
#
_entry.id   AF-A0AAX6BF79-F1
#
_cell.length_a   1.000
_cell.length_b   1.000
_cell.length_c   1.000
_cell.angle_alpha   90.00
_cell.angle_beta   90.00
_cell.angle_gamma   90.00
#
_symmetry.space_group_name_H-M   'P 1'
#
loop_
_entity.id
_entity.type
_entity.pdbx_description
1 polymer ?
#
loop_
_entity_poly.entity_id
_entity_poly.type
_entity_poly.pdbx_seq_one_letter_code
_entity_poly.pdbx_strand_id
1 'polypeptide(L)'
;MNNQSFSPLSAAEMAVIWKQYMNDKAISCMLKQFLCHVDDLEIQKAIQGTLHITTKNSDALTAIFLKENMPIPLGFGEEDLDAEAPKLFSDSFYLLYLKHISNVLLLSATTGVDVAARNDVRSFFRSLLLKAEKLNQTITDLLLEKQIFIELPPIPIADASDMNDKELFLGSYFDEKRPLTVIEISHIVSSIQTNLIAKDLILGFAQTAPSQDIHAFLLKGRELVQQHIESLSQPLMVENIPVTMKWDYGVEKSSVPPFSEKLMMFHLAAMITENVRGYGLAMSTSPRLDLALNYTNFTTEILEYAKEVSRISIEQGWLEEPPHIPFPKIHLE
;
A
#
# COMPACT_ATOMS: atom_id res chain seq x y z
N MET A 1 -5.37 5.27 45.83
CA MET A 1 -6.39 5.25 44.77
C MET A 1 -5.98 6.28 43.72
N ASN A 2 -5.21 5.86 42.71
CA ASN A 2 -4.80 6.73 41.61
C ASN A 2 -5.92 6.77 40.57
N ASN A 3 -6.83 7.74 40.70
CA ASN A 3 -7.69 8.15 39.58
C ASN A 3 -6.81 8.87 38.56
N GLN A 4 -6.05 8.14 37.75
CA GLN A 4 -5.68 8.65 36.43
C GLN A 4 -6.98 8.68 35.65
N SER A 5 -7.60 9.85 35.52
CA SER A 5 -8.69 10.05 34.57
C SER A 5 -8.17 9.69 33.19
N PHE A 6 -8.57 8.54 32.66
CA PHE A 6 -8.25 8.19 31.29
C PHE A 6 -8.93 9.19 30.38
N SER A 7 -8.12 9.95 29.63
CA SER A 7 -8.64 10.77 28.53
C SER A 7 -9.18 9.82 27.47
N PRO A 8 -10.44 9.97 27.04
CA PRO A 8 -10.99 9.21 25.92
C PRO A 8 -10.12 9.35 24.68
N LEU A 9 -10.11 8.34 23.83
CA LEU A 9 -9.50 8.46 22.50
C LEU A 9 -10.19 9.54 21.67
N SER A 10 -9.41 10.33 20.96
CA SER A 10 -9.90 11.20 19.90
C SER A 10 -10.34 10.39 18.66
N ALA A 11 -11.15 11.00 17.80
CA ALA A 11 -11.53 10.39 16.52
C ALA A 11 -10.32 10.02 15.65
N ALA A 12 -9.28 10.87 15.66
CA ALA A 12 -8.05 10.61 14.94
C ALA A 12 -7.30 9.39 15.50
N GLU A 13 -7.19 9.27 16.82
CA GLU A 13 -6.56 8.12 17.47
C GLU A 13 -7.35 6.82 17.21
N MET A 14 -8.68 6.85 17.32
CA MET A 14 -9.54 5.71 17.00
C MET A 14 -9.34 5.24 15.54
N ALA A 15 -9.26 6.19 14.60
CA ALA A 15 -9.08 5.88 13.19
C ALA A 15 -7.73 5.19 12.91
N VAL A 16 -6.63 5.71 13.46
CA VAL A 16 -5.30 5.14 13.20
C VAL A 16 -5.10 3.78 13.86
N ILE A 17 -5.61 3.56 15.08
CA ILE A 17 -5.50 2.25 15.75
C ILE A 17 -6.35 1.18 15.07
N TRP A 18 -7.55 1.55 14.61
CA TRP A 18 -8.43 0.65 13.85
C TRP A 18 -7.79 0.23 12.54
N LYS A 19 -7.34 1.20 11.74
CA LYS A 19 -6.71 0.95 10.45
C LYS A 19 -5.43 0.11 10.59
N GLN A 20 -4.60 0.42 11.58
CA GLN A 20 -3.38 -0.34 11.84
C GLN A 20 -3.69 -1.79 12.22
N TYR A 21 -4.69 -2.04 13.07
CA TYR A 21 -5.09 -3.38 13.47
C TYR A 21 -5.56 -4.23 12.28
N MET A 22 -6.47 -3.68 11.46
CA MET A 22 -7.01 -4.37 10.29
C MET A 22 -5.91 -4.71 9.28
N ASN A 23 -5.01 -3.75 9.01
CA ASN A 23 -3.88 -3.97 8.11
C ASN A 23 -2.92 -5.05 8.65
N ASP A 24 -2.55 -5.00 9.93
CA ASP A 24 -1.64 -5.97 10.53
C ASP A 24 -2.22 -7.39 10.49
N LYS A 25 -3.53 -7.56 10.71
CA LYS A 25 -4.21 -8.85 10.62
C LYS A 25 -4.20 -9.40 9.19
N ALA A 26 -4.54 -8.58 8.21
CA ALA A 26 -4.55 -8.99 6.80
C ALA A 26 -3.13 -9.34 6.29
N ILE A 27 -2.15 -8.47 6.58
CA ILE A 27 -0.75 -8.69 6.20
C ILE A 27 -0.22 -9.97 6.84
N SER A 28 -0.53 -10.23 8.12
CA SER A 28 -0.08 -11.44 8.81
C SER A 28 -0.55 -12.72 8.12
N CYS A 29 -1.75 -12.73 7.53
CA CYS A 29 -2.24 -13.89 6.77
C CYS A 29 -1.41 -14.13 5.51
N MET A 30 -1.14 -13.07 4.72
CA MET A 30 -0.26 -13.16 3.54
C MET A 30 1.13 -13.67 3.92
N LEU A 31 1.74 -13.11 4.97
CA LEU A 31 3.09 -13.45 5.38
C LEU A 31 3.20 -14.90 5.88
N LYS A 32 2.17 -15.43 6.55
CA LYS A 32 2.14 -16.84 6.96
C LYS A 32 2.19 -17.77 5.75
N GLN A 33 1.43 -17.47 4.70
CA GLN A 33 1.50 -18.23 3.45
C GLN A 33 2.89 -18.14 2.82
N PHE A 34 3.47 -16.94 2.77
CA PHE A 34 4.79 -16.75 2.17
C PHE A 34 5.87 -17.54 2.93
N LEU A 35 5.77 -17.64 4.27
CA LEU A 35 6.70 -18.42 5.08
C LEU A 35 6.70 -19.92 4.77
N CYS A 36 5.57 -20.48 4.35
CA CYS A 36 5.47 -21.90 4.01
C CYS A 36 6.18 -22.24 2.69
N HIS A 37 6.38 -21.25 1.80
CA HIS A 37 6.83 -21.49 0.42
C HIS A 37 8.05 -20.67 -0.02
N VAL A 38 8.60 -19.84 0.86
CA VAL A 38 9.84 -19.10 0.59
C VAL A 38 11.03 -20.05 0.59
N ASP A 39 11.85 -19.96 -0.45
CA ASP A 39 13.04 -20.81 -0.63
C ASP A 39 14.31 -20.10 -0.13
N ASP A 40 14.38 -18.77 -0.31
CA ASP A 40 15.52 -17.95 0.10
C ASP A 40 15.52 -17.64 1.60
N LEU A 41 16.59 -18.05 2.28
CA LEU A 41 16.72 -17.93 3.73
C LEU A 41 16.74 -16.48 4.24
N GLU A 42 17.28 -15.52 3.47
CA GLU A 42 17.31 -14.12 3.90
C GLU A 42 15.93 -13.47 3.70
N ILE A 43 15.22 -13.83 2.62
CA ILE A 43 13.82 -13.41 2.43
C ILE A 43 12.94 -14.03 3.52
N GLN A 44 13.16 -15.29 3.89
CA GLN A 44 12.45 -15.94 5.00
C GLN A 44 12.61 -15.17 6.30
N LYS A 45 13.85 -14.78 6.67
CA LYS A 45 14.10 -13.96 7.88
C LYS A 45 13.39 -12.62 7.82
N ALA A 46 13.36 -11.98 6.65
CA ALA A 46 12.66 -10.72 6.45
C ALA A 46 11.13 -10.87 6.64
N ILE A 47 10.54 -11.94 6.11
CA ILE A 47 9.12 -12.27 6.31
C ILE A 47 8.85 -12.54 7.80
N GLN A 48 9.69 -13.33 8.48
CA GLN A 48 9.56 -13.63 9.92
C GLN A 48 9.64 -12.37 10.78
N GLY A 49 10.59 -11.47 10.48
CA GLY A 49 10.74 -10.19 11.17
C GLY A 49 9.50 -9.30 11.01
N THR A 50 8.95 -9.26 9.80
CA THR A 50 7.73 -8.49 9.50
C THR A 50 6.51 -9.09 10.23
N LEU A 51 6.33 -10.41 10.18
CA LEU A 51 5.25 -11.10 10.89
C LEU A 51 5.33 -10.93 12.41
N HIS A 52 6.53 -10.90 12.97
CA HIS A 52 6.73 -10.61 14.38
C HIS A 52 6.25 -9.19 14.75
N ILE A 53 6.53 -8.20 13.90
CA ILE A 53 6.08 -6.82 14.10
C ILE A 53 4.55 -6.75 14.07
N THR A 54 3.91 -7.26 13.02
CA THR A 54 2.44 -7.19 12.85
C THR A 54 1.69 -7.93 13.96
N THR A 55 2.21 -9.09 14.40
CA THR A 55 1.65 -9.85 15.52
C THR A 55 1.74 -9.07 16.83
N LYS A 56 2.92 -8.50 17.15
CA LYS A 56 3.10 -7.72 18.37
C LYS A 56 2.31 -6.41 18.38
N ASN A 57 2.11 -5.82 17.21
CA ASN A 57 1.25 -4.64 17.09
C ASN A 57 -0.20 -4.99 17.38
N SER A 58 -0.69 -6.10 16.82
CA SER A 58 -2.05 -6.60 17.05
C SER A 58 -2.31 -6.83 18.54
N ASP A 59 -1.38 -7.48 19.24
CA ASP A 59 -1.46 -7.69 20.70
C ASP A 59 -1.60 -6.36 21.47
N ALA A 60 -0.78 -5.37 21.13
CA ALA A 60 -0.76 -4.07 21.79
C ALA A 60 -2.04 -3.26 21.51
N LEU A 61 -2.54 -3.30 20.27
CA LEU A 61 -3.77 -2.63 19.86
C LEU A 61 -5.00 -3.26 20.51
N THR A 62 -5.05 -4.61 20.62
CA THR A 62 -6.09 -5.31 21.38
C THR A 62 -6.14 -4.84 22.84
N ALA A 63 -4.98 -4.64 23.48
CA ALA A 63 -4.95 -4.10 24.83
C ALA A 63 -5.51 -2.67 24.93
N ILE A 64 -5.30 -1.84 23.90
CA ILE A 64 -5.88 -0.48 23.82
C ILE A 64 -7.41 -0.56 23.65
N PHE A 65 -7.92 -1.40 22.74
CA PHE A 65 -9.37 -1.56 22.54
C PHE A 65 -10.09 -2.02 23.81
N LEU A 66 -9.54 -3.03 24.49
CA LEU A 66 -10.09 -3.53 25.76
C LEU A 66 -10.14 -2.45 26.84
N LYS A 67 -9.11 -1.62 26.92
CA LYS A 67 -9.02 -0.53 27.90
C LYS A 67 -10.05 0.57 27.66
N GLU A 68 -10.42 0.81 26.40
CA GLU A 68 -11.46 1.78 26.02
C GLU A 68 -12.88 1.20 26.03
N ASN A 69 -13.04 -0.09 26.32
CA ASN A 69 -14.29 -0.83 26.09
C ASN A 69 -14.79 -0.69 24.64
N MET A 70 -13.87 -0.58 23.68
CA MET A 70 -14.19 -0.60 22.26
C MET A 70 -14.30 -2.05 21.76
N PRO A 71 -15.18 -2.33 20.80
CA PRO A 71 -15.17 -3.62 20.12
C PRO A 71 -13.83 -3.82 19.42
N ILE A 72 -13.24 -5.00 19.61
CA ILE A 72 -12.04 -5.41 18.87
C ILE A 72 -12.50 -5.81 17.47
N PRO A 73 -11.90 -5.29 16.38
CA PRO A 73 -12.19 -5.75 15.03
C PRO A 73 -11.99 -7.25 14.92
N LEU A 74 -12.81 -7.95 14.12
CA LEU A 74 -12.61 -9.37 13.85
C LEU A 74 -11.33 -9.55 13.01
N GLY A 75 -11.18 -8.73 11.97
CA GLY A 75 -10.04 -8.73 11.07
C GLY A 75 -9.97 -10.02 10.26
N PHE A 76 -8.78 -10.62 10.26
CA PHE A 76 -8.47 -11.82 9.47
C PHE A 76 -7.76 -12.88 10.32
N GLY A 77 -8.03 -14.14 10.02
CA GLY A 77 -7.56 -15.29 10.80
C GLY A 77 -7.14 -16.48 9.95
N GLU A 78 -7.05 -17.65 10.60
CA GLU A 78 -6.70 -18.91 9.92
C GLU A 78 -7.82 -19.34 8.94
N GLU A 79 -9.05 -18.90 9.16
CA GLU A 79 -10.17 -19.13 8.26
C GLU A 79 -10.04 -18.40 6.90
N ASP A 80 -9.18 -17.38 6.84
CA ASP A 80 -8.92 -16.59 5.64
C ASP A 80 -7.69 -17.08 4.86
N LEU A 81 -7.05 -18.15 5.33
CA LEU A 81 -5.74 -18.61 4.88
C LEU A 81 -5.68 -20.13 4.77
N ASP A 82 -5.36 -20.63 3.58
CA ASP A 82 -4.81 -21.97 3.41
C ASP A 82 -3.29 -21.86 3.27
N ALA A 83 -2.57 -22.05 4.37
CA ALA A 83 -1.13 -21.89 4.43
C ALA A 83 -0.36 -22.99 3.67
N GLU A 84 -1.01 -24.12 3.33
CA GLU A 84 -0.41 -25.25 2.62
C GLU A 84 -0.75 -25.22 1.11
N ALA A 85 -1.61 -24.29 0.68
CA ALA A 85 -1.95 -24.12 -0.72
C ALA A 85 -0.67 -23.81 -1.54
N PRO A 86 -0.50 -24.42 -2.73
CA PRO A 86 0.67 -24.23 -3.58
C PRO A 86 1.09 -22.76 -3.75
N LYS A 87 2.41 -22.56 -3.80
CA LYS A 87 3.07 -21.27 -4.00
C LYS A 87 2.38 -20.45 -5.08
N LEU A 88 1.93 -19.24 -4.70
CA LEU A 88 1.22 -18.32 -5.58
C LEU A 88 2.12 -17.24 -6.17
N PHE A 89 3.18 -16.87 -5.46
CA PHE A 89 4.09 -15.81 -5.87
C PHE A 89 5.55 -16.25 -5.71
N SER A 90 6.43 -15.66 -6.51
CA SER A 90 7.87 -15.92 -6.45
C SER A 90 8.51 -15.29 -5.21
N ASP A 91 9.72 -15.74 -4.87
CA ASP A 91 10.52 -15.14 -3.80
C ASP A 91 10.85 -13.66 -4.09
N SER A 92 11.10 -13.32 -5.36
CA SER A 92 11.29 -11.93 -5.79
C SER A 92 10.06 -11.08 -5.51
N PHE A 93 8.86 -11.61 -5.77
CA PHE A 93 7.61 -10.93 -5.44
C PHE A 93 7.44 -10.79 -3.93
N TYR A 94 7.74 -11.82 -3.12
CA TYR A 94 7.68 -11.70 -1.66
C TYR A 94 8.51 -10.52 -1.16
N LEU A 95 9.72 -10.34 -1.68
CA LEU A 95 10.59 -9.25 -1.27
C LEU A 95 10.07 -7.86 -1.71
N LEU A 96 9.49 -7.75 -2.90
CA LEU A 96 8.88 -6.50 -3.37
C LEU A 96 7.58 -6.18 -2.65
N TYR A 97 6.78 -7.19 -2.32
CA TYR A 97 5.63 -7.06 -1.43
C TYR A 97 6.07 -6.55 -0.05
N LEU A 98 7.13 -7.12 0.54
CA LEU A 98 7.68 -6.62 1.81
C LEU A 98 8.16 -5.17 1.70
N LYS A 99 8.74 -4.76 0.57
CA LYS A 99 9.10 -3.35 0.36
C LYS A 99 7.87 -2.46 0.36
N HIS A 100 6.83 -2.84 -0.36
CA HIS A 100 5.55 -2.12 -0.35
C HIS A 100 4.96 -2.03 1.06
N ILE A 101 4.85 -3.16 1.77
CA ILE A 101 4.30 -3.20 3.13
C ILE A 101 5.14 -2.39 4.12
N SER A 102 6.47 -2.43 4.03
CA SER A 102 7.34 -1.62 4.91
C SER A 102 7.13 -0.10 4.69
N ASN A 103 6.88 0.33 3.44
CA ASN A 103 6.52 1.71 3.14
C ASN A 103 5.15 2.08 3.72
N VAL A 104 4.14 1.22 3.54
CA VAL A 104 2.79 1.41 4.12
C VAL A 104 2.86 1.51 5.65
N LEU A 105 3.67 0.67 6.29
CA LEU A 105 3.88 0.67 7.73
C LEU A 105 4.55 1.96 8.22
N LEU A 106 5.56 2.45 7.50
CA LEU A 106 6.23 3.71 7.78
C LEU A 106 5.25 4.90 7.74
N LEU A 107 4.43 4.95 6.70
CA LEU A 107 3.44 6.02 6.52
C LEU A 107 2.37 5.97 7.61
N SER A 108 1.81 4.78 7.87
CA SER A 108 0.83 4.56 8.94
C SER A 108 1.40 4.96 10.31
N ALA A 109 2.64 4.57 10.60
CA ALA A 109 3.31 4.92 11.84
C ALA A 109 3.53 6.43 11.97
N THR A 110 3.90 7.09 10.88
CA THR A 110 4.12 8.55 10.84
C THR A 110 2.81 9.29 11.09
N THR A 111 1.72 8.92 10.41
CA THR A 111 0.39 9.48 10.67
C THR A 111 -0.05 9.25 12.11
N GLY A 112 0.17 8.06 12.65
CA GLY A 112 -0.14 7.75 14.04
C GLY A 112 0.66 8.61 15.03
N VAL A 113 1.95 8.87 14.76
CA VAL A 113 2.77 9.77 15.58
C VAL A 113 2.26 11.22 15.52
N ASP A 114 1.83 11.68 14.35
CA ASP A 114 1.33 13.04 14.13
C ASP A 114 0.05 13.32 14.92
N VAL A 115 -0.91 12.38 14.90
CA VAL A 115 -2.24 12.60 15.50
C VAL A 115 -2.36 12.15 16.96
N ALA A 116 -1.46 11.30 17.45
CA ALA A 116 -1.59 10.72 18.79
C ALA A 116 -1.21 11.71 19.90
N ALA A 117 -2.18 12.04 20.74
CA ALA A 117 -1.98 12.89 21.91
C ALA A 117 -1.83 12.06 23.20
N ARG A 118 -2.57 10.95 23.31
CA ARG A 118 -2.56 10.10 24.50
C ARG A 118 -1.28 9.28 24.58
N ASN A 119 -0.73 9.18 25.79
CA ASN A 119 0.63 8.68 25.98
C ASN A 119 0.82 7.21 25.53
N ASP A 120 -0.15 6.33 25.75
CA ASP A 120 -0.08 4.93 25.32
C ASP A 120 -0.13 4.80 23.78
N VAL A 121 -1.05 5.51 23.12
CA VAL A 121 -1.17 5.55 21.65
C VAL A 121 0.08 6.16 21.01
N ARG A 122 0.55 7.29 21.55
CA ARG A 122 1.78 7.96 21.07
C ARG A 122 3.01 7.08 21.25
N SER A 123 3.13 6.39 22.38
CA SER A 123 4.24 5.47 22.65
C SER A 123 4.20 4.26 21.71
N PHE A 124 3.00 3.73 21.44
CA PHE A 124 2.79 2.67 20.46
C PHE A 124 3.29 3.08 19.07
N PHE A 125 2.78 4.19 18.51
CA PHE A 125 3.15 4.61 17.16
C PHE A 125 4.61 5.05 17.04
N ARG A 126 5.20 5.64 18.09
CA ARG A 126 6.64 5.92 18.10
C ARG A 126 7.47 4.64 18.05
N SER A 127 7.09 3.61 18.82
CA SER A 127 7.75 2.31 18.77
C SER A 127 7.59 1.68 17.39
N LEU A 128 6.39 1.76 16.81
CA LEU A 128 6.11 1.25 15.48
C LEU A 128 6.95 1.94 14.40
N LEU A 129 7.07 3.27 14.45
CA LEU A 129 7.86 4.05 13.49
C LEU A 129 9.33 3.59 13.46
N LEU A 130 9.95 3.41 14.63
CA LEU A 130 11.33 2.94 14.72
C LEU A 130 11.51 1.51 14.18
N LYS A 131 10.53 0.63 14.41
CA LYS A 131 10.55 -0.73 13.85
C LYS A 131 10.35 -0.73 12.34
N ALA A 132 9.44 0.11 11.86
CA ALA A 132 9.11 0.23 10.44
C ALA A 132 10.28 0.80 9.63
N GLU A 133 10.99 1.80 10.17
CA GLU A 133 12.19 2.36 9.56
C GLU A 133 13.32 1.33 9.44
N LYS A 134 13.64 0.64 10.54
CA LYS A 134 14.63 -0.44 10.52
C LYS A 134 14.26 -1.56 9.55
N LEU A 135 12.98 -1.95 9.51
CA LEU A 135 12.49 -2.95 8.58
C LEU A 135 12.67 -2.46 7.14
N ASN A 136 12.26 -1.24 6.82
CA ASN A 136 12.39 -0.68 5.48
C ASN A 136 13.85 -0.63 5.01
N GLN A 137 14.78 -0.25 5.89
CA GLN A 137 16.21 -0.30 5.59
C GLN A 137 16.66 -1.73 5.28
N THR A 138 16.34 -2.69 6.16
CA THR A 138 16.72 -4.10 6.00
C THR A 138 16.20 -4.69 4.67
N ILE A 139 14.94 -4.41 4.32
CA ILE A 139 14.34 -4.86 3.06
C ILE A 139 15.00 -4.20 1.85
N THR A 140 15.34 -2.91 1.96
CA THR A 140 16.00 -2.18 0.88
C THR A 140 17.40 -2.73 0.62
N ASP A 141 18.18 -2.97 1.67
CA ASP A 141 19.50 -3.56 1.57
C ASP A 141 19.44 -4.95 0.91
N LEU A 142 18.45 -5.76 1.30
CA LEU A 142 18.24 -7.09 0.70
C LEU A 142 17.81 -7.01 -0.77
N LEU A 143 16.94 -6.06 -1.15
CA LEU A 143 16.58 -5.82 -2.55
C LEU A 143 17.80 -5.44 -3.40
N LEU A 144 18.71 -4.63 -2.86
CA LEU A 144 19.96 -4.23 -3.52
C LEU A 144 20.91 -5.43 -3.67
N GLU A 145 21.10 -6.20 -2.61
CA GLU A 145 21.94 -7.42 -2.63
C GLU A 145 21.47 -8.42 -3.69
N LYS A 146 20.15 -8.61 -3.80
CA LYS A 146 19.52 -9.52 -4.77
C LYS A 146 19.39 -8.92 -6.18
N GLN A 147 19.75 -7.64 -6.37
CA GLN A 147 19.62 -6.90 -7.64
C GLN A 147 18.18 -6.81 -8.18
N ILE A 148 17.20 -6.82 -7.27
CA ILE A 148 15.76 -6.71 -7.55
C ILE A 148 15.28 -5.26 -7.30
N PHE A 149 16.07 -4.44 -6.61
CA PHE A 149 15.74 -3.05 -6.36
C PHE A 149 15.51 -2.29 -7.67
N ILE A 150 14.38 -1.59 -7.76
CA ILE A 150 14.02 -0.81 -8.94
C ILE A 150 14.74 0.53 -8.84
N GLU A 151 15.85 0.65 -9.55
CA GLU A 151 16.66 1.86 -9.61
C GLU A 151 16.17 2.81 -10.70
N LEU A 152 16.18 4.10 -10.38
CA LEU A 152 16.22 5.15 -11.38
C LEU A 152 17.64 5.19 -11.95
N PRO A 153 17.84 5.12 -13.28
CA PRO A 153 19.16 5.32 -13.84
C PRO A 153 19.65 6.74 -13.50
N PRO A 154 20.97 6.95 -13.33
CA PRO A 154 21.51 8.29 -13.16
C PRO A 154 21.10 9.17 -14.35
N ILE A 155 20.38 10.25 -14.08
CA ILE A 155 19.98 11.22 -15.10
C ILE A 155 21.01 12.34 -15.21
N PRO A 156 21.33 12.82 -16.42
CA PRO A 156 22.19 13.99 -16.58
C PRO A 156 21.49 15.20 -15.96
N ILE A 157 22.19 15.91 -15.08
CA ILE A 157 21.69 17.14 -14.47
C ILE A 157 22.02 18.31 -15.40
N ALA A 158 21.07 19.22 -15.59
CA ALA A 158 21.27 20.43 -16.38
C ALA A 158 22.39 21.31 -15.79
N ASP A 159 23.11 22.04 -16.64
CA ASP A 159 24.17 22.94 -16.18
C ASP A 159 23.59 24.12 -15.39
N ALA A 160 24.40 24.73 -14.52
CA ALA A 160 23.97 25.87 -13.71
C ALA A 160 23.48 27.07 -14.55
N SER A 161 23.90 27.19 -15.81
CA SER A 161 23.38 28.19 -16.76
C SER A 161 21.92 27.92 -17.13
N ASP A 162 21.57 26.66 -17.36
CA ASP A 162 20.22 26.25 -17.79
C ASP A 162 19.23 26.31 -16.63
N MET A 163 19.70 26.05 -15.41
CA MET A 163 18.89 26.16 -14.19
C MET A 163 18.59 27.61 -13.77
N ASN A 164 19.40 28.59 -14.22
CA ASN A 164 19.29 29.99 -13.81
C ASN A 164 18.43 30.85 -14.73
N ASP A 165 17.97 30.31 -15.87
CA ASP A 165 17.03 31.02 -16.75
C ASP A 165 15.61 31.03 -16.17
N LYS A 166 15.38 31.99 -15.27
CA LYS A 166 14.11 32.15 -14.55
C LYS A 166 12.94 32.53 -15.45
N GLU A 167 13.19 33.22 -16.58
CA GLU A 167 12.14 33.60 -17.50
C GLU A 167 11.62 32.39 -18.28
N LEU A 168 12.52 31.51 -18.76
CA LEU A 168 12.13 30.22 -19.32
C LEU A 168 11.45 29.32 -18.28
N PHE A 169 12.01 29.20 -17.08
CA PHE A 169 11.45 28.34 -16.03
C PHE A 169 10.05 28.80 -15.57
N LEU A 170 9.82 30.11 -15.37
CA LEU A 170 8.53 30.63 -14.92
C LEU A 170 7.51 30.71 -16.07
N GLY A 171 7.95 31.04 -17.28
CA GLY A 171 7.07 31.14 -18.47
C GLY A 171 6.52 29.78 -18.92
N SER A 172 7.24 28.69 -18.65
CA SER A 172 6.86 27.31 -19.00
C SER A 172 6.67 26.39 -17.79
N TYR A 173 6.55 26.93 -16.56
CA TYR A 173 6.52 26.14 -15.32
C TYR A 173 5.40 25.09 -15.32
N PHE A 174 4.23 25.50 -15.85
CA PHE A 174 3.03 24.70 -16.03
C PHE A 174 2.90 24.09 -17.44
N ASP A 175 3.80 24.40 -18.37
CA ASP A 175 3.77 23.92 -19.77
C ASP A 175 4.29 22.48 -19.85
N GLU A 176 3.65 21.68 -20.69
CA GLU A 176 3.96 20.26 -20.92
C GLU A 176 5.24 20.08 -21.75
N LYS A 177 5.69 21.15 -22.43
CA LYS A 177 6.85 21.14 -23.34
C LYS A 177 8.21 21.23 -22.65
N ARG A 178 8.27 21.52 -21.35
CA ARG A 178 9.55 21.56 -20.62
C ARG A 178 10.02 20.13 -20.26
N PRO A 179 11.33 19.92 -20.08
CA PRO A 179 11.83 18.66 -19.55
C PRO A 179 11.20 18.29 -18.21
N LEU A 180 11.09 16.99 -17.94
CA LEU A 180 10.70 16.50 -16.62
C LEU A 180 11.70 16.93 -15.54
N THR A 181 11.18 17.37 -14.39
CA THR A 181 12.01 17.58 -13.20
C THR A 181 12.33 16.23 -12.53
N VAL A 182 13.41 16.20 -11.74
CA VAL A 182 13.77 15.03 -10.94
C VAL A 182 12.68 14.63 -9.93
N ILE A 183 11.87 15.60 -9.49
CA ILE A 183 10.72 15.38 -8.59
C ILE A 183 9.64 14.60 -9.34
N GLU A 184 9.31 15.02 -10.56
CA GLU A 184 8.31 14.37 -11.41
C GLU A 184 8.75 12.96 -11.81
N ILE A 185 10.00 12.80 -12.23
CA ILE A 185 10.59 11.50 -12.56
C ILE A 185 10.48 10.54 -11.37
N SER A 186 10.82 11.01 -10.17
CA SER A 186 10.73 10.22 -8.93
C SER A 186 9.30 9.74 -8.66
N HIS A 187 8.31 10.64 -8.77
CA HIS A 187 6.91 10.29 -8.54
C HIS A 187 6.32 9.36 -9.62
N ILE A 188 6.68 9.56 -10.89
CA ILE A 188 6.29 8.67 -11.99
C ILE A 188 6.81 7.27 -11.73
N VAL A 189 8.11 7.12 -11.43
CA VAL A 189 8.70 5.80 -11.18
C VAL A 189 8.13 5.15 -9.92
N SER A 190 7.96 5.89 -8.83
CA SER A 190 7.33 5.34 -7.61
C SER A 190 5.88 4.86 -7.87
N SER A 191 5.14 5.58 -8.71
CA SER A 191 3.80 5.20 -9.14
C SER A 191 3.82 3.92 -9.99
N ILE A 192 4.74 3.83 -10.96
CA ILE A 192 4.93 2.62 -11.78
C ILE A 192 5.26 1.41 -10.90
N GLN A 193 6.20 1.56 -9.95
CA GLN A 193 6.58 0.50 -9.01
C GLN A 193 5.38 -0.01 -8.21
N THR A 194 4.60 0.89 -7.63
CA THR A 194 3.41 0.53 -6.83
C THR A 194 2.36 -0.18 -7.67
N ASN A 195 2.12 0.29 -8.90
CA ASN A 195 1.17 -0.34 -9.82
C ASN A 195 1.63 -1.72 -10.30
N LEU A 196 2.94 -1.94 -10.47
CA LEU A 196 3.44 -3.26 -10.87
C LEU A 196 3.22 -4.31 -9.78
N ILE A 197 3.50 -3.96 -8.52
CA ILE A 197 3.21 -4.82 -7.37
C ILE A 197 1.70 -5.09 -7.29
N ALA A 198 0.87 -4.06 -7.50
CA ALA A 198 -0.59 -4.21 -7.53
C ALA A 198 -1.04 -5.14 -8.65
N LYS A 199 -0.50 -4.99 -9.86
CA LYS A 199 -0.86 -5.80 -11.02
C LYS A 199 -0.60 -7.30 -10.77
N ASP A 200 0.56 -7.62 -10.21
CA ASP A 200 0.94 -9.00 -9.93
C ASP A 200 0.13 -9.59 -8.78
N LEU A 201 -0.12 -8.81 -7.71
CA LEU A 201 -1.02 -9.21 -6.62
C LEU A 201 -2.43 -9.51 -7.13
N ILE A 202 -2.99 -8.61 -7.95
CA ILE A 202 -4.33 -8.76 -8.54
C ILE A 202 -4.37 -9.99 -9.45
N LEU A 203 -3.33 -10.22 -10.26
CA LEU A 203 -3.26 -11.39 -11.13
C LEU A 203 -3.22 -12.70 -10.31
N GLY A 204 -2.43 -12.74 -9.23
CA GLY A 204 -2.37 -13.88 -8.31
C GLY A 204 -3.73 -14.15 -7.64
N PHE A 205 -4.42 -13.10 -7.18
CA PHE A 205 -5.77 -13.24 -6.62
C PHE A 205 -6.77 -13.68 -7.69
N ALA A 206 -6.75 -13.08 -8.88
CA ALA A 206 -7.67 -13.42 -9.95
C ALA A 206 -7.58 -14.90 -10.32
N GLN A 207 -6.36 -15.44 -10.53
CA GLN A 207 -6.22 -16.84 -10.94
C GLN A 207 -6.70 -17.85 -9.89
N THR A 208 -6.75 -17.44 -8.62
CA THR A 208 -7.13 -18.32 -7.50
C THR A 208 -8.51 -18.02 -6.93
N ALA A 209 -9.19 -16.95 -7.34
CA ALA A 209 -10.52 -16.60 -6.87
C ALA A 209 -11.54 -17.72 -7.24
N PRO A 210 -12.22 -18.34 -6.26
CA PRO A 210 -13.23 -19.36 -6.52
C PRO A 210 -14.45 -18.84 -7.29
N SER A 211 -14.87 -17.61 -7.02
CA SER A 211 -16.00 -16.97 -7.68
C SER A 211 -15.61 -16.44 -9.04
N GLN A 212 -16.38 -16.81 -10.07
CA GLN A 212 -16.18 -16.30 -11.43
C GLN A 212 -16.40 -14.78 -11.51
N ASP A 213 -17.31 -14.24 -10.69
CA ASP A 213 -17.59 -12.80 -10.65
C ASP A 213 -16.40 -12.04 -10.04
N ILE A 214 -15.82 -12.56 -8.95
CA ILE A 214 -14.63 -11.98 -8.32
C ILE A 214 -13.42 -12.10 -9.25
N HIS A 215 -13.24 -13.26 -9.89
CA HIS A 215 -12.21 -13.47 -10.90
C HIS A 215 -12.27 -12.42 -12.02
N ALA A 216 -13.44 -12.25 -12.65
CA ALA A 216 -13.63 -11.29 -13.73
C ALA A 216 -13.44 -9.84 -13.25
N PHE A 217 -13.94 -9.52 -12.05
CA PHE A 217 -13.77 -8.22 -11.43
C PHE A 217 -12.29 -7.88 -11.19
N LEU A 218 -11.51 -8.81 -10.63
CA LEU A 218 -10.07 -8.65 -10.41
C LEU A 218 -9.31 -8.47 -11.73
N LEU A 219 -9.65 -9.23 -12.78
CA LEU A 219 -9.03 -9.06 -14.10
C LEU A 219 -9.29 -7.66 -14.69
N LYS A 220 -10.48 -7.08 -14.49
CA LYS A 220 -10.75 -5.68 -14.86
C LYS A 220 -9.84 -4.72 -14.09
N GLY A 221 -9.62 -4.94 -12.80
CA GLY A 221 -8.67 -4.15 -12.00
C GLY A 221 -7.23 -4.25 -12.52
N ARG A 222 -6.80 -5.45 -12.94
CA ARG A 222 -5.48 -5.66 -13.55
C ARG A 222 -5.31 -4.86 -14.84
N GLU A 223 -6.34 -4.83 -15.70
CA GLU A 223 -6.32 -4.05 -16.95
C GLU A 223 -6.22 -2.55 -16.67
N LEU A 224 -6.98 -2.05 -15.70
CA LEU A 224 -6.92 -0.64 -15.28
C LEU A 224 -5.49 -0.26 -14.83
N VAL A 225 -4.90 -1.06 -13.95
CA VAL A 225 -3.53 -0.85 -13.46
C VAL A 225 -2.50 -0.90 -14.60
N GLN A 226 -2.68 -1.78 -15.58
CA GLN A 226 -1.81 -1.86 -16.75
C GLN A 226 -1.89 -0.58 -17.61
N GLN A 227 -3.08 -0.03 -17.83
CA GLN A 227 -3.26 1.25 -18.53
C GLN A 227 -2.56 2.40 -17.83
N HIS A 228 -2.62 2.46 -16.50
CA HIS A 228 -1.93 3.47 -15.72
C HIS A 228 -0.40 3.37 -15.87
N ILE A 229 0.15 2.15 -15.81
CA ILE A 229 1.59 1.90 -16.02
C ILE A 229 2.03 2.41 -17.40
N GLU A 230 1.26 2.09 -18.44
CA GLU A 230 1.57 2.48 -19.81
C GLU A 230 1.54 4.00 -19.99
N SER A 231 0.54 4.67 -19.42
CA SER A 231 0.39 6.13 -19.47
C SER A 231 1.51 6.84 -18.69
N LEU A 232 1.83 6.35 -17.47
CA LEU A 232 2.95 6.85 -16.67
C LEU A 232 4.32 6.64 -17.34
N SER A 233 4.45 5.63 -18.19
CA SER A 233 5.72 5.34 -18.88
C SER A 233 5.98 6.29 -20.06
N GLN A 234 4.93 6.88 -20.67
CA GLN A 234 5.10 7.74 -21.87
C GLN A 234 6.03 8.94 -21.63
N PRO A 235 5.87 9.74 -20.56
CA PRO A 235 6.74 10.89 -20.33
C PRO A 235 8.22 10.51 -20.15
N LEU A 236 8.50 9.37 -19.52
CA LEU A 236 9.88 8.89 -19.35
C LEU A 236 10.51 8.48 -20.69
N MET A 237 9.74 7.87 -21.58
CA MET A 237 10.21 7.49 -22.91
C MET A 237 10.53 8.71 -23.78
N VAL A 238 9.75 9.80 -23.68
CA VAL A 238 10.04 11.07 -24.38
C VAL A 238 11.40 11.63 -23.97
N GLU A 239 11.75 11.52 -22.70
CA GLU A 239 13.04 11.96 -22.14
C GLU A 239 14.18 10.93 -22.33
N ASN A 240 13.93 9.83 -23.05
CA ASN A 240 14.87 8.71 -23.22
C ASN A 240 15.34 8.09 -21.89
N ILE A 241 14.50 8.12 -20.85
CA ILE A 241 14.79 7.51 -19.56
C ILE A 241 14.31 6.06 -19.59
N PRO A 242 15.20 5.06 -19.59
CA PRO A 242 14.80 3.67 -19.60
C PRO A 242 14.28 3.29 -18.21
N VAL A 243 13.06 2.75 -18.17
CA VAL A 243 12.55 2.05 -16.99
C VAL A 243 13.05 0.61 -17.07
N THR A 244 14.18 0.31 -16.44
CA THR A 244 14.72 -1.06 -16.43
C THR A 244 14.23 -1.81 -15.18
N MET A 245 13.76 -3.04 -15.39
CA MET A 245 13.30 -3.91 -14.31
C MET A 245 13.93 -5.28 -14.46
N LYS A 246 14.49 -5.78 -13.37
CA LYS A 246 15.06 -7.11 -13.24
C LYS A 246 14.30 -7.88 -12.16
N TRP A 247 13.08 -8.30 -12.46
CA TRP A 247 12.40 -9.32 -11.65
C TRP A 247 11.77 -10.38 -12.53
N ASP A 248 11.65 -11.59 -11.97
CA ASP A 248 11.04 -12.74 -12.62
C ASP A 248 9.53 -12.55 -12.85
N TYR A 249 8.90 -13.53 -13.49
CA TYR A 249 7.44 -13.56 -13.58
C TYR A 249 6.89 -13.80 -12.17
N GLY A 250 6.45 -12.74 -11.49
CA GLY A 250 6.18 -12.74 -10.05
C GLY A 250 5.00 -13.61 -9.57
N VAL A 251 4.23 -14.19 -10.50
CA VAL A 251 3.02 -14.97 -10.22
C VAL A 251 3.19 -16.41 -10.71
N GLU A 252 3.11 -17.36 -9.80
CA GLU A 252 3.25 -18.78 -10.10
C GLU A 252 1.93 -19.38 -10.61
N LYS A 253 2.00 -20.48 -11.36
CA LYS A 253 0.79 -21.18 -11.82
C LYS A 253 0.16 -21.97 -10.68
N SER A 254 -0.89 -21.43 -10.07
CA SER A 254 -1.69 -22.09 -9.04
C SER A 254 -3.18 -21.86 -9.26
N SER A 255 -3.99 -22.89 -8.99
CA SER A 255 -5.46 -22.83 -9.05
C SER A 255 -6.12 -23.14 -7.70
N VAL A 256 -5.33 -23.40 -6.67
CA VAL A 256 -5.83 -23.66 -5.31
C VAL A 256 -5.74 -22.33 -4.55
N PRO A 257 -6.84 -21.81 -3.97
CA PRO A 257 -6.84 -20.52 -3.30
C PRO A 257 -6.08 -20.55 -1.97
N PRO A 258 -4.97 -19.81 -1.83
CA PRO A 258 -4.32 -19.65 -0.53
C PRO A 258 -5.05 -18.66 0.39
N PHE A 259 -5.88 -17.78 -0.16
CA PHE A 259 -6.53 -16.68 0.57
C PHE A 259 -8.03 -16.71 0.35
N SER A 260 -8.80 -16.27 1.35
CA SER A 260 -10.24 -16.03 1.18
C SER A 260 -10.50 -14.83 0.26
N GLU A 261 -11.63 -14.83 -0.44
CA GLU A 261 -12.05 -13.67 -1.23
C GLU A 261 -12.25 -12.42 -0.35
N LYS A 262 -12.65 -12.60 0.92
CA LYS A 262 -12.69 -11.52 1.94
C LYS A 262 -11.31 -10.86 2.08
N LEU A 263 -10.26 -11.65 2.27
CA LEU A 263 -8.88 -11.15 2.41
C LEU A 263 -8.38 -10.53 1.10
N MET A 264 -8.64 -11.17 -0.05
CA MET A 264 -8.26 -10.64 -1.37
C MET A 264 -8.87 -9.25 -1.61
N MET A 265 -10.17 -9.10 -1.36
CA MET A 265 -10.90 -7.84 -1.58
C MET A 265 -10.49 -6.75 -0.60
N PHE A 266 -10.20 -7.10 0.66
CA PHE A 266 -9.65 -6.14 1.62
C PHE A 266 -8.26 -5.66 1.22
N HIS A 267 -7.36 -6.57 0.82
CA HIS A 267 -6.04 -6.18 0.33
C HIS A 267 -6.10 -5.34 -0.94
N LEU A 268 -7.02 -5.64 -1.85
CA LEU A 268 -7.28 -4.79 -3.01
C LEU A 268 -7.72 -3.38 -2.59
N ALA A 269 -8.66 -3.25 -1.65
CA ALA A 269 -9.10 -1.95 -1.14
C ALA A 269 -7.94 -1.16 -0.49
N ALA A 270 -7.05 -1.85 0.24
CA ALA A 270 -5.87 -1.25 0.83
C ALA A 270 -4.88 -0.74 -0.25
N MET A 271 -4.63 -1.54 -1.29
CA MET A 271 -3.79 -1.15 -2.44
C MET A 271 -4.37 0.05 -3.20
N ILE A 272 -5.68 0.09 -3.39
CA ILE A 272 -6.38 1.24 -4.01
C ILE A 272 -6.17 2.50 -3.18
N THR A 273 -6.38 2.42 -1.86
CA THR A 273 -6.19 3.55 -0.95
C THR A 273 -4.76 4.09 -1.04
N GLU A 274 -3.76 3.21 -1.10
CA GLU A 274 -2.36 3.59 -1.20
C GLU A 274 -2.01 4.21 -2.56
N ASN A 275 -2.58 3.69 -3.66
CA ASN A 275 -2.42 4.30 -4.99
C ASN A 275 -3.02 5.70 -5.05
N VAL A 276 -4.23 5.90 -4.53
CA VAL A 276 -4.88 7.23 -4.47
C VAL A 276 -4.02 8.20 -3.66
N ARG A 277 -3.48 7.76 -2.52
CA ARG A 277 -2.54 8.58 -1.72
C ARG A 277 -1.28 8.93 -2.51
N GLY A 278 -0.70 7.97 -3.24
CA GLY A 278 0.47 8.16 -4.09
C GLY A 278 0.22 9.18 -5.21
N TYR A 279 -0.89 9.06 -5.93
CA TYR A 279 -1.28 10.01 -6.97
C TYR A 279 -1.58 11.40 -6.40
N GLY A 280 -2.21 11.49 -5.23
CA GLY A 280 -2.39 12.75 -4.49
C GLY A 280 -1.08 13.46 -4.17
N LEU A 281 -0.08 12.71 -3.70
CA LEU A 281 1.25 13.26 -3.44
C LEU A 281 1.94 13.70 -4.74
N ALA A 282 1.88 12.88 -5.80
CA ALA A 282 2.49 13.19 -7.08
C ALA A 282 1.87 14.43 -7.74
N MET A 283 0.53 14.55 -7.75
CA MET A 283 -0.16 15.71 -8.32
C MET A 283 0.09 16.99 -7.51
N SER A 284 0.23 16.90 -6.18
CA SER A 284 0.45 18.08 -5.33
C SER A 284 1.85 18.66 -5.42
N THR A 285 2.82 17.88 -5.92
CA THR A 285 4.24 18.24 -6.00
C THR A 285 4.77 18.32 -7.43
N SER A 286 3.96 17.93 -8.42
CA SER A 286 4.26 18.12 -9.84
C SER A 286 3.59 19.41 -10.35
N PRO A 287 4.38 20.42 -10.76
CA PRO A 287 3.83 21.65 -11.32
C PRO A 287 3.38 21.51 -12.79
N ARG A 288 3.71 20.41 -13.48
CA ARG A 288 3.26 20.16 -14.86
C ARG A 288 1.78 19.79 -14.91
N LEU A 289 1.00 20.54 -15.70
CA LEU A 289 -0.45 20.40 -15.73
C LEU A 289 -0.89 19.07 -16.36
N ASP A 290 -0.23 18.58 -17.41
CA ASP A 290 -0.51 17.27 -18.00
C ASP A 290 -0.39 16.13 -16.99
N LEU A 291 0.69 16.13 -16.21
CA LEU A 291 0.92 15.11 -15.19
C LEU A 291 -0.15 15.18 -14.10
N ALA A 292 -0.47 16.39 -13.61
CA ALA A 292 -1.53 16.59 -12.63
C ALA A 292 -2.91 16.12 -13.14
N LEU A 293 -3.23 16.38 -14.42
CA LEU A 293 -4.45 15.89 -15.06
C LEU A 293 -4.46 14.37 -15.20
N ASN A 294 -3.35 13.74 -15.59
CA ASN A 294 -3.22 12.29 -15.63
C ASN A 294 -3.48 11.67 -14.26
N TYR A 295 -2.83 12.17 -13.20
CA TYR A 295 -3.07 11.69 -11.84
C TYR A 295 -4.51 11.91 -11.36
N THR A 296 -5.16 12.99 -11.78
CA THR A 296 -6.57 13.24 -11.48
C THR A 296 -7.49 12.22 -12.17
N ASN A 297 -7.25 11.92 -13.45
CA ASN A 297 -8.00 10.91 -14.20
C ASN A 297 -7.81 9.53 -13.58
N PHE A 298 -6.56 9.12 -13.33
CA PHE A 298 -6.24 7.86 -12.66
C PHE A 298 -6.92 7.72 -11.29
N THR A 299 -6.95 8.81 -10.52
CA THR A 299 -7.63 8.82 -9.22
C THR A 299 -9.13 8.60 -9.39
N THR A 300 -9.75 9.24 -10.38
CA THR A 300 -11.18 9.08 -10.67
C THR A 300 -11.52 7.63 -11.04
N GLU A 301 -10.78 7.04 -11.96
CA GLU A 301 -10.99 5.66 -12.43
C GLU A 301 -10.81 4.64 -11.30
N ILE A 302 -9.78 4.80 -10.45
CA ILE A 302 -9.56 3.93 -9.30
C ILE A 302 -10.64 4.11 -8.23
N LEU A 303 -11.14 5.32 -8.00
CA LEU A 303 -12.23 5.54 -7.04
C LEU A 303 -13.56 4.92 -7.50
N GLU A 304 -13.84 4.93 -8.81
CA GLU A 304 -14.97 4.19 -9.37
C GLU A 304 -14.82 2.68 -9.16
N TYR A 305 -13.62 2.15 -9.35
CA TYR A 305 -13.33 0.75 -9.05
C TYR A 305 -13.43 0.45 -7.54
N ALA A 306 -12.96 1.35 -6.66
CA ALA A 306 -13.05 1.23 -5.21
C ALA A 306 -14.50 1.19 -4.69
N LYS A 307 -15.39 1.96 -5.32
CA LYS A 307 -16.83 1.93 -5.03
C LYS A 307 -17.39 0.53 -5.26
N GLU A 308 -16.96 -0.13 -6.32
CA GLU A 308 -17.40 -1.49 -6.64
C GLU A 308 -16.80 -2.53 -5.70
N VAL A 309 -15.52 -2.40 -5.33
CA VAL A 309 -14.90 -3.20 -4.24
C VAL A 309 -15.75 -3.12 -2.96
N SER A 310 -16.15 -1.90 -2.60
CA SER A 310 -16.94 -1.65 -1.38
C SER A 310 -18.35 -2.24 -1.50
N ARG A 311 -19.01 -2.08 -2.66
CA ARG A 311 -20.34 -2.65 -2.92
C ARG A 311 -20.32 -4.17 -2.76
N ILE A 312 -19.39 -4.85 -3.44
CA ILE A 312 -19.23 -6.32 -3.36
C ILE A 312 -18.96 -6.74 -1.91
N SER A 313 -18.05 -6.06 -1.22
CA SER A 313 -17.70 -6.39 0.17
C SER A 313 -18.87 -6.22 1.13
N ILE A 314 -19.75 -5.23 0.92
CA ILE A 314 -20.96 -5.04 1.71
C ILE A 314 -21.98 -6.15 1.42
N GLU A 315 -22.24 -6.46 0.15
CA GLU A 315 -23.19 -7.49 -0.26
C GLU A 315 -22.82 -8.89 0.24
N GLN A 316 -21.52 -9.18 0.34
CA GLN A 316 -21.01 -10.43 0.87
C GLN A 316 -20.84 -10.43 2.40
N GLY A 317 -21.10 -9.30 3.08
CA GLY A 317 -20.90 -9.18 4.53
C GLY A 317 -19.43 -9.22 4.97
N TRP A 318 -18.51 -8.87 4.08
CA TRP A 318 -17.06 -8.89 4.30
C TRP A 318 -16.52 -7.59 4.91
N LEU A 319 -17.22 -6.47 4.70
CA LEU A 319 -16.77 -5.17 5.19
C LEU A 319 -17.12 -4.99 6.67
N GLU A 320 -16.10 -4.92 7.51
CA GLU A 320 -16.25 -4.56 8.92
C GLU A 320 -16.42 -3.05 9.07
N GLU A 321 -17.46 -2.64 9.79
CA GLU A 321 -17.78 -1.24 10.01
C GLU A 321 -16.79 -0.61 11.01
N PRO A 322 -16.06 0.47 10.63
CA PRO A 322 -15.18 1.16 11.55
C PRO A 322 -15.97 1.94 12.62
N PRO A 323 -15.35 2.32 13.75
CA PRO A 323 -15.98 3.16 14.75
C PRO A 323 -16.48 4.46 14.11
N HIS A 324 -17.79 4.69 14.23
CA HIS A 324 -18.45 5.86 13.64
C HIS A 324 -19.33 6.55 14.69
N ILE A 325 -19.74 7.79 14.40
CA ILE A 325 -20.71 8.49 15.24
C ILE A 325 -22.02 7.68 15.28
N PRO A 326 -22.66 7.50 16.45
CA PRO A 326 -23.96 6.84 16.50
C PRO A 326 -24.94 7.58 15.59
N PHE A 327 -25.63 6.85 14.70
CA PHE A 327 -26.62 7.46 13.81
C PHE A 327 -27.68 8.20 14.63
N PRO A 328 -27.77 9.55 14.59
CA PRO A 328 -28.93 10.22 15.11
C PRO A 328 -30.08 9.91 14.16
N LYS A 329 -31.25 9.53 14.68
CA LYS A 329 -32.49 9.27 13.91
C LYS A 329 -33.01 10.48 13.09
N ILE A 330 -32.22 11.54 12.96
CA ILE A 330 -32.58 12.85 12.39
C ILE A 330 -32.36 12.88 10.86
N HIS A 331 -31.63 11.92 10.29
CA HIS A 331 -31.30 11.90 8.85
C HIS A 331 -32.12 10.89 8.02
N LEU A 332 -33.24 10.40 8.55
CA LEU A 332 -34.11 9.43 7.88
C LEU A 332 -35.56 9.93 7.68
N GLU A 333 -35.79 11.25 7.79
CA GLU A 333 -37.08 11.88 7.43
C GLU A 333 -37.00 12.61 6.09
#